data_AF-A0A0G1IKX2-F1
#
_entry.id   AF-A0A0G1IKX2-F1
#
_cell.length_a   1.000
_cell.length_b   1.000
_cell.length_c   1.000
_cell.angle_alpha   90.00
_cell.angle_beta   90.00
_cell.angle_gamma   90.00
#
_symmetry.space_group_name_H-M   'P 1'
#
loop_
_entity.id
_entity.type
_entity.pdbx_description
1 polymer ?
#
loop_
_entity_poly.entity_id
_entity_poly.type
_entity_poly.pdbx_seq_one_letter_code
_entity_poly.pdbx_strand_id
1 'polypeptide(L)'
;MAWTKNKIKDGFDKFYQEHGRYPTALEIDEYADLPSSRQIQRRFGGLPKLRQELGLETLDFTKGSIRSQKAQYIGKRGLDFEKEIRKVLLEKFGEVFVHEQKPFNDYVGRLDFFVYAKNNKFGIDVFFASDIHSLMGCINYKQRLYKNFTDGLILLQLNPEIDQRIIDQCLSNKKNALPSNIAVLSLDKFLEFLKTIQPLHVL
;
A
#
# COMPACT_ATOMS: atom_id res chain seq x y z
N MET A 1 6.40 16.18 31.55
CA MET A 1 7.05 17.45 31.10
C MET A 1 6.22 18.06 29.98
N ALA A 2 6.04 19.38 29.96
CA ALA A 2 5.26 20.04 28.91
C ALA A 2 6.16 20.41 27.72
N TRP A 3 5.83 19.90 26.53
CA TRP A 3 6.44 20.33 25.28
C TRP A 3 5.97 21.76 24.94
N THR A 4 6.92 22.67 24.75
CA THR A 4 6.69 24.06 24.34
C THR A 4 7.02 24.23 22.86
N LYS A 5 6.46 25.27 22.21
CA LYS A 5 6.72 25.54 20.79
C LYS A 5 8.22 25.70 20.49
N ASN A 6 8.96 26.38 21.38
CA ASN A 6 10.40 26.60 21.23
C ASN A 6 11.18 25.28 21.25
N LYS A 7 10.88 24.36 22.18
CA LYS A 7 11.54 23.05 22.21
C LYS A 7 11.28 22.22 20.95
N ILE A 8 10.06 22.30 20.41
CA ILE A 8 9.72 21.59 19.17
C ILE A 8 10.44 22.23 17.98
N LYS A 9 10.56 23.56 17.97
CA LYS A 9 11.36 24.28 16.97
C LYS A 9 12.82 23.86 17.02
N ASP A 10 13.43 23.79 18.20
CA ASP A 10 14.81 23.34 18.37
C ASP A 10 15.02 21.91 17.84
N GLY A 11 14.08 21.01 18.12
CA GLY A 11 14.10 19.63 17.59
C GLY A 11 13.93 19.58 16.06
N PHE A 12 13.09 20.44 15.48
CA PHE A 12 12.95 20.56 14.03
C PHE A 12 14.20 21.15 13.38
N ASP A 13 14.83 22.14 14.01
CA ASP A 13 16.05 22.77 13.52
C ASP A 13 17.22 21.76 13.54
N LYS A 14 17.35 20.94 14.60
CA LYS A 14 18.31 19.83 14.65
C LYS A 14 18.10 18.83 13.51
N PHE A 15 16.86 18.35 13.33
CA PHE A 15 16.53 17.43 12.26
C PHE A 15 16.82 18.04 10.88
N TYR A 16 16.57 19.33 10.69
CA TYR A 16 16.86 20.05 9.45
C TYR A 16 18.37 20.13 9.19
N GLN A 17 19.20 20.38 10.21
CA GLN A 17 20.66 20.36 10.06
C GLN A 17 21.19 18.97 9.69
N GLU A 18 20.59 17.92 10.24
CA GLU A 18 21.00 16.53 9.98
C GLU A 18 20.56 16.02 8.61
N HIS A 19 19.35 16.38 8.17
CA HIS A 19 18.71 15.76 6.99
C HIS A 19 18.40 16.73 5.85
N GLY A 20 18.67 18.03 6.00
CA GLY A 20 18.40 19.06 5.00
C GLY A 20 16.90 19.31 4.72
N ARG A 21 16.01 18.77 5.56
CA ARG A 21 14.54 18.88 5.44
C ARG A 21 13.87 18.72 6.80
N TYR A 22 12.62 19.14 6.93
CA TYR A 22 11.83 18.93 8.15
C TYR A 22 11.27 17.50 8.24
N PRO A 23 11.08 16.95 9.46
CA PRO A 23 10.67 15.56 9.68
C PRO A 23 9.19 15.35 9.33
N THR A 24 8.85 14.20 8.75
CA THR A 24 7.47 13.72 8.56
C THR A 24 6.82 13.29 9.87
N ALA A 25 5.51 13.04 9.88
CA ALA A 25 4.81 12.61 11.09
C ALA A 25 5.38 11.32 11.71
N LEU A 26 5.86 10.39 10.87
CA LEU A 26 6.49 9.13 11.32
C LEU A 26 7.88 9.39 11.90
N GLU A 27 8.70 10.18 11.22
CA GLU A 27 10.04 10.54 11.71
C GLU A 27 9.97 11.33 13.01
N ILE A 28 8.91 12.12 13.23
CA ILE A 28 8.65 12.77 14.51
C ILE A 28 8.39 11.75 15.63
N ASP A 29 7.67 10.66 15.33
CA ASP A 29 7.41 9.61 16.31
C ASP A 29 8.68 8.79 16.65
N GLU A 30 9.66 8.78 15.76
CA GLU A 30 10.93 8.06 15.91
C GLU A 30 12.09 8.93 16.44
N TYR A 31 11.97 10.26 16.36
CA TYR A 31 13.04 11.18 16.75
C TYR A 31 12.98 11.56 18.23
N ALA A 32 14.04 11.21 18.98
CA ALA A 32 14.08 11.33 20.44
C ALA A 32 13.88 12.77 20.96
N ASP A 33 14.31 13.77 20.20
CA ASP A 33 14.22 15.19 20.56
C ASP A 33 12.87 15.83 20.22
N LEU A 34 11.87 15.03 19.80
CA LEU A 34 10.54 15.50 19.43
C LEU A 34 9.43 14.77 20.21
N PRO A 35 8.30 15.45 20.47
CA PRO A 35 7.10 14.78 20.94
C PRO A 35 6.47 13.92 19.85
N SER A 36 5.73 12.89 20.24
CA SER A 36 4.92 12.13 19.29
C SER A 36 4.00 13.03 18.45
N SER A 37 3.79 12.64 17.20
CA SER A 37 2.88 13.25 16.23
C SER A 37 1.47 13.44 16.83
N ARG A 38 1.00 12.47 17.63
CA ARG A 38 -0.28 12.53 18.34
C ARG A 38 -0.31 13.60 19.43
N GLN A 39 0.78 13.82 20.15
CA GLN A 39 0.89 14.91 21.12
C GLN A 39 0.91 16.27 20.42
N ILE A 40 1.59 16.36 19.27
CA ILE A 40 1.57 17.57 18.42
C ILE A 40 0.14 17.86 17.94
N GLN A 41 -0.57 16.84 17.47
CA GLN A 41 -1.95 16.98 17.03
C GLN A 41 -2.88 17.51 18.13
N ARG A 42 -2.81 16.92 19.33
CA ARG A 42 -3.66 17.28 20.47
C ARG A 42 -3.40 18.70 21.00
N ARG A 43 -2.14 19.13 21.04
CA ARG A 43 -1.76 20.41 21.67
C ARG A 43 -1.67 21.58 20.70
N PHE A 44 -1.29 21.32 19.45
CA PHE A 44 -0.95 22.35 18.48
C PHE A 44 -1.81 22.26 17.20
N GLY A 45 -2.83 21.41 17.18
CA GLY A 45 -3.78 21.31 16.07
C GLY A 45 -3.21 20.61 14.83
N GLY A 46 -2.09 19.88 14.98
CA GLY A 46 -1.48 19.09 13.92
C GLY A 46 -0.20 19.72 13.36
N LEU A 47 0.58 18.88 12.69
CA LEU A 47 1.87 19.26 12.12
C LEU A 47 1.80 20.41 11.10
N PRO A 48 0.79 20.49 10.21
CA PRO A 48 0.67 21.62 9.28
C PRO A 48 0.47 22.96 9.99
N LYS A 49 -0.42 22.99 11.00
CA LYS A 49 -0.69 24.20 11.79
C LYS A 49 0.53 24.63 12.59
N LEU A 50 1.21 23.66 13.23
CA LEU A 50 2.43 23.94 13.98
C LEU A 50 3.53 24.54 13.10
N ARG A 51 3.75 24.00 11.89
CA ARG A 51 4.76 24.54 10.95
C ARG A 51 4.43 25.95 10.49
N GLN A 52 3.16 26.23 10.21
CA GLN A 52 2.69 27.57 9.88
C GLN A 52 2.94 28.55 11.03
N GLU A 53 2.62 28.16 12.26
CA GLU A 53 2.87 28.98 13.46
C GLU A 53 4.37 29.21 13.74
N LEU A 54 5.23 28.29 13.31
CA LEU A 54 6.69 28.41 13.43
C LEU A 54 7.33 29.19 12.26
N GLY A 55 6.52 29.69 11.31
CA GLY A 55 7.03 30.38 10.12
C GLY A 55 7.82 29.48 9.17
N LEU A 56 7.66 28.17 9.27
CA LEU A 56 8.31 27.21 8.38
C LEU A 56 7.51 27.11 7.10
N GLU A 57 8.18 27.26 5.94
CA GLU A 57 7.53 27.02 4.65
C GLU A 57 6.87 25.64 4.67
N THR A 58 5.57 25.62 4.42
CA THR A 58 4.80 24.39 4.34
C THR A 58 5.24 23.65 3.08
N LEU A 59 6.24 22.79 3.22
CA LEU A 59 6.35 21.60 2.38
C LEU A 59 5.15 20.74 2.75
N ASP A 60 4.05 20.96 2.05
CA ASP A 60 2.91 20.06 2.06
C ASP A 60 3.40 18.77 1.40
N PHE A 61 4.04 17.89 2.20
CA PHE A 61 4.54 16.58 1.74
C PHE A 61 3.42 15.69 1.21
N THR A 62 2.16 16.11 1.34
CA THR A 62 0.98 15.42 0.79
C THR A 62 0.57 15.93 -0.60
N LYS A 63 1.09 17.08 -1.06
CA LYS A 63 0.72 17.68 -2.36
C LYS A 63 1.90 17.82 -3.32
N GLY A 64 1.70 17.27 -4.52
CA GLY A 64 2.32 17.77 -5.74
C GLY A 64 3.56 17.04 -6.20
N SER A 65 4.71 17.22 -5.56
CA SER A 65 6.00 16.83 -6.16
C SER A 65 6.55 15.49 -5.65
N ILE A 66 6.65 15.30 -4.33
CA ILE A 66 7.20 14.07 -3.72
C ILE A 66 6.23 12.90 -3.91
N ARG A 67 4.92 13.12 -3.76
CA ARG A 67 3.90 12.11 -4.10
C ARG A 67 3.93 11.76 -5.58
N SER A 68 4.18 12.73 -6.46
CA SER A 68 4.26 12.49 -7.91
C SER A 68 5.51 11.70 -8.27
N GLN A 69 6.69 12.06 -7.74
CA GLN A 69 7.92 11.29 -7.96
C GLN A 69 7.86 9.88 -7.35
N LYS A 70 7.33 9.74 -6.13
CA LYS A 70 7.10 8.43 -5.50
C LYS A 70 6.06 7.62 -6.28
N ALA A 71 4.97 8.24 -6.77
CA ALA A 71 3.98 7.59 -7.62
C ALA A 71 4.51 7.25 -9.02
N GLN A 72 5.40 8.06 -9.59
CA GLN A 72 6.08 7.76 -10.87
C GLN A 72 7.08 6.62 -10.70
N TYR A 73 7.84 6.59 -9.61
CA TYR A 73 8.77 5.51 -9.29
C TYR A 73 8.04 4.19 -8.99
N ILE A 74 7.00 4.26 -8.14
CA ILE A 74 6.11 3.13 -7.85
C ILE A 74 5.36 2.71 -9.12
N GLY A 75 4.92 3.65 -9.95
CA GLY A 75 4.21 3.38 -11.19
C GLY A 75 5.10 2.71 -12.24
N LYS A 76 6.35 3.16 -12.39
CA LYS A 76 7.33 2.52 -13.29
C LYS A 76 7.64 1.09 -12.84
N ARG A 77 7.89 0.89 -11.53
CA ARG A 77 8.04 -0.45 -10.96
C ARG A 77 6.76 -1.29 -11.07
N GLY A 78 5.59 -0.69 -10.86
CA GLY A 78 4.29 -1.33 -10.98
C GLY A 78 4.06 -1.88 -12.38
N LEU A 79 4.39 -1.09 -13.42
CA LEU A 79 4.33 -1.53 -14.82
C LEU A 79 5.31 -2.67 -15.12
N ASP A 80 6.51 -2.65 -14.54
CA ASP A 80 7.48 -3.73 -14.73
C ASP A 80 7.00 -5.02 -14.03
N PHE A 81 6.47 -4.90 -12.81
CA PHE A 81 5.92 -6.04 -12.09
C PHE A 81 4.64 -6.59 -12.72
N GLU A 82 3.72 -5.74 -13.20
CA GLU A 82 2.53 -6.19 -13.91
C GLU A 82 2.91 -7.01 -15.14
N LYS A 83 3.97 -6.63 -15.87
CA LYS A 83 4.49 -7.44 -16.99
C LYS A 83 5.06 -8.77 -16.52
N GLU A 84 5.79 -8.80 -15.41
CA GLU A 84 6.32 -10.04 -14.84
C GLU A 84 5.20 -10.99 -14.39
N ILE A 85 4.21 -10.46 -13.66
CA ILE A 85 3.03 -11.22 -13.22
C ILE A 85 2.25 -11.72 -14.43
N ARG A 86 2.03 -10.87 -15.44
CA ARG A 86 1.40 -11.26 -16.70
C ARG A 86 2.13 -12.44 -17.33
N LYS A 87 3.46 -12.37 -17.45
CA LYS A 87 4.26 -13.46 -18.01
C LYS A 87 4.06 -14.77 -17.23
N VAL A 88 4.15 -14.74 -15.91
CA VAL A 88 3.94 -15.91 -15.04
C VAL A 88 2.53 -16.50 -15.22
N LEU A 89 1.50 -15.65 -15.28
CA LEU A 89 0.13 -16.08 -15.48
C LEU A 89 -0.09 -16.70 -16.86
N LEU A 90 0.44 -16.09 -17.91
CA LEU A 90 0.31 -16.58 -19.29
C LEU A 90 1.05 -17.90 -19.49
N GLU A 91 2.27 -18.04 -18.97
CA GLU A 91 3.04 -19.29 -19.05
C GLU A 91 2.31 -20.44 -18.36
N LYS A 92 1.61 -20.16 -17.27
CA LYS A 92 0.92 -21.19 -16.49
C LYS A 92 -0.47 -21.51 -17.03
N PHE A 93 -1.29 -20.49 -17.29
CA PHE A 93 -2.71 -20.66 -17.60
C PHE A 93 -3.01 -20.56 -19.08
N GLY A 94 -2.16 -19.93 -19.88
CA GLY A 94 -2.43 -19.62 -21.28
C GLY A 94 -3.25 -18.34 -21.46
N GLU A 95 -3.03 -17.66 -22.57
CA GLU A 95 -3.62 -16.35 -22.89
C GLU A 95 -5.14 -16.32 -22.85
N VAL A 96 -5.79 -17.37 -23.34
CA VAL A 96 -7.26 -17.48 -23.37
C VAL A 96 -7.88 -17.42 -21.97
N PHE A 97 -7.12 -17.82 -20.95
CA PHE A 97 -7.60 -17.97 -19.58
C PHE A 97 -7.14 -16.85 -18.63
N VAL A 98 -6.40 -15.86 -19.13
CA VAL A 98 -5.92 -14.71 -18.35
C VAL A 98 -6.46 -13.43 -18.98
N HIS A 99 -7.40 -12.77 -18.30
CA HIS A 99 -8.05 -11.56 -18.80
C HIS A 99 -7.48 -10.34 -18.08
N GLU A 100 -6.85 -9.44 -18.84
CA GLU A 100 -6.32 -8.18 -18.32
C GLU A 100 -7.42 -7.12 -18.19
N GLN A 101 -7.31 -6.24 -17.20
CA GLN A 101 -8.16 -5.05 -17.06
C GLN A 101 -9.67 -5.35 -17.05
N LYS A 102 -10.04 -6.51 -16.48
CA LYS A 102 -11.42 -7.02 -16.48
C LYS A 102 -12.33 -6.15 -15.62
N PRO A 103 -13.41 -5.57 -16.17
CA PRO A 103 -14.39 -4.84 -15.38
C PRO A 103 -15.11 -5.76 -14.40
N PHE A 104 -15.36 -5.29 -13.18
CA PHE A 104 -16.08 -6.06 -12.15
C PHE A 104 -17.31 -5.33 -11.58
N ASN A 105 -17.58 -4.12 -12.06
CA ASN A 105 -18.79 -3.37 -11.75
C ASN A 105 -19.21 -2.50 -12.96
N ASP A 106 -20.40 -1.91 -12.87
CA ASP A 106 -20.94 -1.01 -13.91
C ASP A 106 -20.22 0.36 -13.93
N TYR A 107 -19.37 0.63 -12.93
CA TYR A 107 -18.74 1.91 -12.66
C TYR A 107 -17.22 1.78 -12.60
N VAL A 108 -16.59 1.63 -13.78
CA VAL A 108 -15.15 1.85 -14.06
C VAL A 108 -14.16 0.88 -13.39
N GLY A 109 -14.53 0.15 -12.35
CA GLY A 109 -13.65 -0.72 -11.58
C GLY A 109 -13.11 -1.88 -12.42
N ARG A 110 -11.79 -2.01 -12.50
CA ARG A 110 -11.07 -3.05 -13.23
C ARG A 110 -10.10 -3.77 -12.31
N LEU A 111 -10.02 -5.09 -12.49
CA LEU A 111 -8.94 -5.91 -11.96
C LEU A 111 -7.76 -5.86 -12.91
N ASP A 112 -6.54 -5.93 -12.40
CA ASP A 112 -5.36 -6.01 -13.26
C ASP A 112 -5.38 -7.31 -14.05
N PHE A 113 -5.73 -8.43 -13.38
CA PHE A 113 -5.92 -9.72 -14.02
C PHE A 113 -7.14 -10.45 -13.47
N PHE A 114 -7.73 -11.30 -14.31
CA PHE A 114 -8.71 -12.29 -13.90
C PHE A 114 -8.37 -13.62 -14.54
N VAL A 115 -8.25 -14.66 -13.72
CA VAL A 115 -7.78 -15.97 -14.14
C VAL A 115 -8.93 -16.97 -14.11
N TYR A 116 -9.08 -17.70 -15.20
CA TYR A 116 -9.93 -18.90 -15.28
C TYR A 116 -9.06 -20.15 -15.15
N ALA A 117 -9.39 -21.00 -14.19
CA ALA A 117 -8.66 -22.21 -13.89
C ALA A 117 -9.62 -23.40 -13.71
N LYS A 118 -9.08 -24.61 -13.61
CA LYS A 118 -9.91 -25.79 -13.38
C LYS A 118 -10.58 -25.70 -12.02
N ASN A 119 -11.91 -25.72 -12.02
CA ASN A 119 -12.77 -25.60 -10.84
C ASN A 119 -12.53 -24.33 -10.00
N ASN A 120 -11.90 -23.30 -10.57
CA ASN A 120 -11.58 -22.08 -9.86
C ASN A 120 -11.56 -20.87 -10.80
N LYS A 121 -11.93 -19.70 -10.30
CA LYS A 121 -11.75 -18.42 -10.98
C LYS A 121 -11.48 -17.35 -9.94
N PHE A 122 -10.55 -16.47 -10.23
CA PHE A 122 -10.15 -15.45 -9.28
C PHE A 122 -9.61 -14.19 -9.96
N GLY A 123 -9.90 -13.05 -9.35
CA GLY A 123 -9.31 -11.76 -9.68
C GLY A 123 -7.98 -11.57 -8.97
N ILE A 124 -7.10 -10.80 -9.59
CA ILE A 124 -5.86 -10.32 -9.01
C ILE A 124 -5.85 -8.80 -9.18
N ASP A 125 -5.59 -8.12 -8.07
CA ASP A 125 -5.36 -6.69 -8.02
C ASP A 125 -4.01 -6.44 -7.37
N VAL A 126 -3.11 -5.84 -8.14
CA VAL A 126 -1.70 -5.66 -7.85
C VAL A 126 -1.49 -4.30 -7.19
N PHE A 127 -0.68 -4.26 -6.14
CA PHE A 127 -0.31 -3.00 -5.51
C PHE A 127 1.06 -3.05 -4.86
N PHE A 128 1.64 -1.87 -4.70
CA PHE A 128 2.93 -1.67 -4.04
C PHE A 128 2.76 -0.77 -2.82
N ALA A 129 2.97 -1.34 -1.64
CA ALA A 129 2.98 -0.59 -0.39
C ALA A 129 4.42 -0.24 0.00
N SER A 130 4.71 1.03 0.27
CA SER A 130 6.06 1.44 0.68
C SER A 130 6.43 1.07 2.11
N ASP A 131 5.44 0.80 2.94
CA ASP A 131 5.56 0.57 4.38
C ASP A 131 4.28 -0.05 4.93
N ILE A 132 4.30 -0.48 6.19
CA ILE A 132 3.15 -1.13 6.86
C ILE A 132 1.91 -0.22 6.93
N HIS A 133 2.08 1.09 7.10
CA HIS A 133 0.96 2.01 7.16
C HIS A 133 0.25 2.12 5.80
N SER A 134 1.03 2.27 4.72
CA SER A 134 0.53 2.28 3.34
C SER A 134 -0.09 0.94 2.95
N LEU A 135 0.48 -0.19 3.39
CA LEU A 135 -0.07 -1.53 3.22
C LEU A 135 -1.50 -1.60 3.74
N MET A 136 -1.71 -1.22 5.00
CA MET A 136 -3.03 -1.25 5.61
C MET A 136 -3.99 -0.24 4.97
N GLY A 137 -3.48 0.93 4.56
CA GLY A 137 -4.25 1.90 3.78
C GLY A 137 -4.79 1.30 2.48
N CYS A 138 -3.93 0.66 1.70
CA CYS A 138 -4.27 -0.02 0.45
C CYS A 138 -5.28 -1.16 0.67
N ILE A 139 -5.02 -2.05 1.63
CA ILE A 139 -5.91 -3.18 1.95
C ILE A 139 -7.30 -2.67 2.35
N ASN A 140 -7.38 -1.65 3.22
CA ASN A 140 -8.66 -1.10 3.66
C ASN A 140 -9.43 -0.44 2.51
N TYR A 141 -8.74 0.29 1.64
CA TYR A 141 -9.34 0.87 0.44
C TYR A 141 -9.91 -0.22 -0.48
N LYS A 142 -9.10 -1.25 -0.78
CA LYS A 142 -9.48 -2.33 -1.68
C LYS A 142 -10.60 -3.20 -1.10
N GLN A 143 -10.60 -3.48 0.21
CA GLN A 143 -11.73 -4.15 0.86
C GLN A 143 -13.07 -3.41 0.64
N ARG A 144 -13.07 -2.07 0.67
CA ARG A 144 -14.29 -1.29 0.39
C ARG A 144 -14.63 -1.28 -1.09
N LEU A 145 -13.63 -1.20 -1.97
CA LEU A 145 -13.79 -1.20 -3.42
C LEU A 145 -14.44 -2.52 -3.89
N TYR A 146 -13.96 -3.65 -3.36
CA TYR A 146 -14.39 -5.00 -3.73
C TYR A 146 -15.50 -5.55 -2.84
N LYS A 147 -16.23 -4.70 -2.11
CA LYS A 147 -17.26 -5.14 -1.15
C LYS A 147 -18.36 -6.05 -1.74
N ASN A 148 -18.64 -5.91 -3.04
CA ASN A 148 -19.66 -6.66 -3.77
C ASN A 148 -19.06 -7.72 -4.71
N PHE A 149 -17.74 -7.87 -4.71
CA PHE A 149 -17.06 -8.84 -5.56
C PHE A 149 -17.14 -10.22 -4.90
N THR A 150 -17.69 -11.19 -5.63
CA THR A 150 -18.05 -12.51 -5.07
C THR A 150 -17.06 -13.61 -5.43
N ASP A 151 -16.32 -13.47 -6.53
CA ASP A 151 -15.28 -14.41 -6.92
C ASP A 151 -14.07 -14.30 -5.97
N GLY A 152 -13.17 -15.29 -6.02
CA GLY A 152 -11.91 -15.22 -5.29
C GLY A 152 -11.11 -13.99 -5.71
N LEU A 153 -10.50 -13.28 -4.77
CA LEU A 153 -9.72 -12.08 -5.03
C LEU A 153 -8.39 -12.16 -4.29
N ILE A 154 -7.31 -11.92 -5.03
CA ILE A 154 -5.96 -11.80 -4.49
C ILE A 154 -5.53 -10.36 -4.60
N LEU A 155 -5.31 -9.72 -3.46
CA LEU A 155 -4.60 -8.45 -3.37
C LEU A 155 -3.11 -8.75 -3.32
N LEU A 156 -2.44 -8.62 -4.47
CA LEU A 156 -1.03 -8.98 -4.63
C LEU A 156 -0.13 -7.80 -4.27
N GLN A 157 0.58 -7.95 -3.15
CA GLN A 157 1.53 -6.98 -2.64
C GLN A 157 2.92 -7.31 -3.20
N LEU A 158 3.61 -6.30 -3.74
CA LEU A 158 4.88 -6.48 -4.47
C LEU A 158 6.13 -5.86 -3.84
N ASN A 159 6.03 -5.20 -2.69
CA ASN A 159 7.24 -4.70 -2.04
C ASN A 159 7.95 -5.87 -1.35
N PRO A 160 9.16 -6.29 -1.80
CA PRO A 160 9.87 -7.44 -1.24
C PRO A 160 10.26 -7.26 0.24
N GLU A 161 10.25 -6.03 0.76
CA GLU A 161 10.49 -5.75 2.18
C GLU A 161 9.28 -6.08 3.06
N ILE A 162 8.11 -6.35 2.47
CA ILE A 162 6.88 -6.71 3.16
C ILE A 162 6.54 -8.17 2.82
N ASP A 163 7.12 -9.09 3.58
CA ASP A 163 6.88 -10.52 3.40
C ASP A 163 5.48 -10.98 3.89
N GLN A 164 5.17 -12.26 3.66
CA GLN A 164 3.88 -12.81 4.10
C GLN A 164 3.67 -12.75 5.61
N ARG A 165 4.74 -12.85 6.43
CA ARG A 165 4.63 -12.83 7.89
C ARG A 165 4.17 -11.45 8.36
N ILE A 166 4.72 -10.39 7.77
CA ILE A 166 4.30 -9.01 8.04
C ILE A 166 2.84 -8.80 7.64
N ILE A 167 2.45 -9.28 6.46
CA ILE A 167 1.06 -9.21 5.98
C ILE A 167 0.11 -9.90 6.98
N ASP A 168 0.42 -11.14 7.36
CA ASP A 168 -0.41 -11.94 8.26
C ASP A 168 -0.53 -11.29 9.64
N GLN A 169 0.56 -10.76 10.19
CA GLN A 169 0.55 -10.00 11.46
C GLN A 169 -0.31 -8.74 11.37
N CYS A 170 -0.29 -8.04 10.23
CA CYS A 170 -1.12 -6.86 10.02
C CYS A 170 -2.61 -7.24 9.93
N LEU A 171 -2.92 -8.34 9.24
CA LEU A 171 -4.28 -8.84 9.09
C LEU A 171 -4.84 -9.40 10.40
N SER A 172 -4.04 -10.06 11.23
CA SER A 172 -4.48 -10.59 12.53
C SER A 172 -4.92 -9.47 13.50
N ASN A 173 -4.30 -8.29 13.38
CA ASN A 173 -4.61 -7.11 14.19
C ASN A 173 -5.74 -6.25 13.61
N LYS A 174 -6.27 -6.63 12.45
CA LYS A 174 -7.27 -5.83 11.73
C LYS A 174 -8.65 -6.01 12.35
N LYS A 175 -9.21 -4.91 12.88
CA LYS A 175 -10.57 -4.89 13.49
C LYS A 175 -11.66 -5.41 12.57
N ASN A 176 -11.64 -5.02 11.30
CA ASN A 176 -12.59 -5.45 10.30
C ASN A 176 -11.93 -6.52 9.44
N ALA A 177 -12.15 -7.79 9.78
CA ALA A 177 -11.60 -8.92 9.04
C ALA A 177 -11.91 -8.83 7.54
N LEU A 178 -11.03 -9.38 6.72
CA LEU A 178 -11.29 -9.51 5.30
C LEU A 178 -12.39 -10.55 5.07
N PRO A 179 -13.27 -10.35 4.06
CA PRO A 179 -14.15 -11.41 3.58
C PRO A 179 -13.34 -12.65 3.18
N SER A 180 -13.93 -13.85 3.35
CA SER A 180 -13.24 -15.12 3.07
C SER A 180 -12.83 -15.30 1.61
N ASN A 181 -13.42 -14.55 0.67
CA ASN A 181 -13.04 -14.56 -0.73
C ASN A 181 -11.85 -13.63 -1.04
N ILE A 182 -11.38 -12.80 -0.10
CA ILE A 182 -10.26 -11.88 -0.32
C ILE A 182 -9.02 -12.37 0.45
N ALA A 183 -7.95 -12.66 -0.29
CA ALA A 183 -6.63 -12.93 0.27
C ALA A 183 -5.67 -11.77 -0.02
N VAL A 184 -4.68 -11.56 0.85
CA VAL A 184 -3.55 -10.64 0.60
C VAL A 184 -2.28 -11.46 0.61
N LEU A 185 -1.57 -11.46 -0.51
CA LEU A 185 -0.38 -12.29 -0.69
C LEU A 185 0.82 -11.43 -1.05
N SER A 186 1.98 -11.77 -0.47
CA SER A 186 3.28 -11.37 -1.00
C SER A 186 3.58 -12.12 -2.30
N LEU A 187 4.54 -11.63 -3.09
CA LEU A 187 4.94 -12.27 -4.36
C LEU A 187 5.29 -13.75 -4.20
N ASP A 188 6.17 -14.08 -3.26
CA ASP A 188 6.60 -15.47 -3.05
C ASP A 188 5.42 -16.37 -2.70
N LYS A 189 4.55 -15.90 -1.81
CA LYS A 189 3.36 -16.67 -1.40
C LYS A 189 2.37 -16.83 -2.55
N PHE A 190 2.26 -15.82 -3.40
CA PHE A 190 1.45 -15.90 -4.61
C PHE A 190 1.99 -16.94 -5.60
N LEU A 191 3.31 -17.00 -5.81
CA LEU A 191 3.92 -18.02 -6.66
C LEU A 191 3.71 -19.44 -6.10
N GLU A 192 3.78 -19.62 -4.78
CA GLU A 192 3.40 -20.89 -4.13
C GLU A 192 1.92 -21.23 -4.37
N PHE A 193 1.03 -20.27 -4.17
CA PHE A 193 -0.40 -20.43 -4.43
C PHE A 193 -0.65 -20.83 -5.89
N LEU A 194 0.02 -20.21 -6.85
CA LEU A 194 -0.13 -20.58 -8.25
C LEU A 194 0.24 -22.05 -8.49
N LYS A 195 1.26 -22.60 -7.81
CA LYS A 195 1.59 -24.03 -7.95
C LYS A 195 0.45 -24.96 -7.53
N THR A 196 -0.44 -24.53 -6.63
CA THR A 196 -1.59 -25.33 -6.19
C THR A 196 -2.78 -25.26 -7.15
N ILE A 197 -2.79 -24.32 -8.10
CA ILE A 197 -3.90 -24.14 -9.04
C ILE A 197 -3.66 -24.93 -10.33
N GLN A 198 -4.64 -25.74 -10.72
CA GLN A 198 -4.63 -26.48 -11.98
C GLN A 198 -5.12 -25.60 -13.14
N PRO A 199 -4.34 -25.47 -14.24
CA PRO A 199 -4.79 -24.76 -15.44
C PRO A 199 -6.02 -25.41 -16.09
N LEU A 200 -6.80 -24.61 -16.82
CA LEU A 200 -7.77 -25.14 -17.77
C LEU A 200 -7.05 -25.36 -19.12
N HIS A 201 -7.47 -26.38 -19.86
CA HIS A 201 -6.97 -26.63 -21.21
C HIS A 201 -8.14 -26.51 -22.19
N VAL A 202 -7.88 -25.93 -23.37
CA VAL A 202 -8.84 -25.99 -24.47
C VAL A 202 -8.86 -27.45 -24.95
N LEU A 203 -10.05 -28.03 -25.03
CA LEU A 203 -10.27 -29.37 -25.55
C LEU A 203 -9.99 -29.46 -27.06
#